data_AF-A0A9P7EXW3-F1
#
_entry.id   AF-A0A9P7EXW3-F1
#
_cell.length_a   1.000
_cell.length_b   1.000
_cell.length_c   1.000
_cell.angle_alpha   90.00
_cell.angle_beta   90.00
_cell.angle_gamma   90.00
#
_symmetry.space_group_name_H-M   'P 1'
#
loop_
_entity.id
_entity.type
_entity.pdbx_description
1 polymer ?
#
loop_
_entity_poly.entity_id
_entity_poly.type
_entity_poly.pdbx_seq_one_letter_code
_entity_poly.pdbx_strand_id
1 'polypeptide(L)'
;MPKARPEWRYCRHFKPLTIHCEFPPERGYTPPPLTQHQVFSCDTDSLSPDAVEQIPPAIPLPSKIPKPRGEVSRLSRGGYNLQETLGWPASEYEETRAFVSQLAREYLKVHKSWRLQAQPQLAIVYVEAQKRYPILERYEGSWVIGDMLRIFLKNSCSRDTSA
;
A
#
# COMPACT_ATOMS: atom_id res chain seq x y z
N MET A 1 31.76 -32.61 45.01
CA MET A 1 31.97 -31.74 43.83
C MET A 1 32.20 -32.62 42.60
N PRO A 2 31.19 -32.90 41.75
CA PRO A 2 31.41 -33.66 40.52
C PRO A 2 31.99 -32.74 39.43
N LYS A 3 33.07 -33.17 38.78
CA LYS A 3 33.71 -32.43 37.68
C LYS A 3 32.96 -32.73 36.38
N ALA A 4 32.46 -31.68 35.73
CA ALA A 4 31.79 -31.75 34.43
C ALA A 4 32.77 -32.25 33.35
N ARG A 5 32.34 -33.21 32.53
CA ARG A 5 33.12 -33.71 31.39
C ARG A 5 32.84 -32.82 30.17
N PRO A 6 33.85 -32.51 29.34
CA PRO A 6 33.65 -31.69 28.15
C PRO A 6 32.87 -32.48 27.08
N GLU A 7 31.72 -31.95 26.71
CA GLU A 7 30.86 -32.45 25.64
C GLU A 7 31.53 -32.16 24.28
N TRP A 8 31.92 -33.20 23.56
CA TRP A 8 32.54 -33.05 22.24
C TRP A 8 31.48 -32.61 21.23
N ARG A 9 31.56 -31.35 20.79
CA ARG A 9 30.72 -30.84 19.71
C ARG A 9 31.25 -31.34 18.37
N TYR A 10 30.53 -32.31 17.79
CA TYR A 10 30.84 -32.83 16.47
C TYR A 10 30.46 -31.81 15.39
N CYS A 11 31.43 -31.00 14.94
CA CYS A 11 31.22 -30.09 13.81
C CYS A 11 31.29 -30.87 12.49
N ARG A 12 30.14 -31.10 11.88
CA ARG A 12 30.03 -31.67 10.52
C ARG A 12 30.61 -30.68 9.52
N HIS A 13 31.78 -30.98 8.99
CA HIS A 13 32.38 -30.24 7.90
C HIS A 13 31.77 -30.73 6.59
N PHE A 14 30.93 -29.88 5.98
CA PHE A 14 30.41 -30.11 4.64
C PHE A 14 31.39 -29.52 3.63
N LYS A 15 31.82 -30.31 2.65
CA LYS A 15 32.58 -29.78 1.52
C LYS A 15 31.66 -28.83 0.74
N PRO A 16 32.13 -27.64 0.34
CA PRO A 16 31.31 -26.73 -0.46
C PRO A 16 30.86 -27.46 -1.73
N LEU A 17 29.55 -27.50 -1.95
CA LEU A 17 28.97 -27.92 -3.22
C LEU A 17 29.37 -26.86 -4.25
N THR A 18 30.44 -27.12 -5.00
CA THR A 18 30.80 -26.34 -6.19
C THR A 18 29.80 -26.68 -7.28
N ILE A 19 28.70 -25.92 -7.32
CA ILE A 19 27.79 -25.93 -8.46
C ILE A 19 28.51 -25.18 -9.58
N HIS A 20 29.09 -25.93 -10.51
CA HIS A 20 29.60 -25.36 -11.75
C HIS A 20 28.40 -25.05 -12.66
N CYS A 21 27.98 -23.78 -12.70
CA CYS A 21 27.08 -23.28 -13.73
C CYS A 21 27.93 -22.84 -14.91
N GLU A 22 27.94 -23.64 -15.98
CA GLU A 22 28.48 -23.20 -17.27
C GLU A 22 27.41 -22.38 -17.99
N PHE A 23 27.69 -21.10 -18.22
CA PHE A 23 26.88 -20.26 -19.08
C PHE A 23 27.31 -20.53 -20.53
N PRO A 24 26.39 -20.90 -21.44
CA PRO A 24 26.74 -21.05 -22.83
C PRO A 24 27.24 -19.70 -23.38
N PRO A 25 28.18 -19.70 -24.34
CA PRO A 25 28.63 -18.48 -24.99
C PRO A 25 27.42 -17.75 -25.56
N GLU A 26 27.23 -16.50 -25.11
CA GLU A 26 26.15 -15.63 -25.54
C GLU A 26 26.16 -15.56 -27.08
N ARG A 27 25.20 -16.24 -27.73
CA ARG A 27 24.93 -16.00 -29.15
C ARG A 27 24.44 -14.57 -29.23
N GLY A 28 25.22 -13.74 -29.92
CA GLY A 28 25.17 -12.29 -29.88
C GLY A 28 23.76 -11.70 -29.78
N TYR A 29 23.63 -10.75 -28.86
CA TYR A 29 22.56 -9.80 -28.72
C TYR A 29 22.15 -9.21 -30.08
N THR A 30 21.11 -9.77 -30.72
CA THR A 30 20.15 -8.91 -31.39
C THR A 30 19.20 -8.43 -30.30
N PRO A 31 19.25 -7.15 -29.88
CA PRO A 31 18.20 -6.64 -29.02
C PRO A 31 16.87 -6.86 -29.76
N PRO A 32 15.82 -7.40 -29.10
CA PRO A 32 14.49 -7.39 -29.70
C PRO A 32 14.19 -5.94 -30.08
N PRO A 33 13.63 -5.69 -31.28
CA PRO A 33 13.37 -4.33 -31.75
C PRO A 33 12.56 -3.60 -30.67
N LEU A 34 13.17 -2.55 -30.12
CA LEU A 34 12.59 -1.71 -29.08
C LEU A 34 11.20 -1.29 -29.54
N THR A 35 10.18 -1.62 -28.73
CA THR A 35 8.84 -1.08 -28.86
C THR A 35 8.91 0.44 -28.80
N GLN A 36 8.81 1.04 -29.99
CA GLN A 36 8.39 2.41 -30.31
C GLN A 36 8.53 3.46 -29.20
N HIS A 37 9.51 4.34 -29.40
CA HIS A 37 9.62 5.60 -28.69
C HIS A 37 8.41 6.48 -29.04
N GLN A 38 7.36 6.48 -28.23
CA GLN A 38 6.28 7.47 -28.35
C GLN A 38 6.78 8.80 -27.79
N VAL A 39 7.10 9.73 -28.69
CA VAL A 39 7.28 11.14 -28.35
C VAL A 39 5.89 11.75 -28.26
N PHE A 40 5.49 12.19 -27.07
CA PHE A 40 4.30 13.00 -26.91
C PHE A 40 4.63 14.42 -27.37
N SER A 41 3.92 14.91 -28.39
CA SER A 41 3.93 16.33 -28.72
C SER A 41 3.41 17.11 -27.51
N CYS A 42 4.26 17.98 -26.96
CA CYS A 42 3.84 19.02 -26.05
C CYS A 42 3.20 20.10 -26.91
N ASP A 43 1.92 19.96 -27.22
CA ASP A 43 1.16 20.99 -27.91
C ASP A 43 1.13 22.23 -27.02
N THR A 44 2.04 23.14 -27.33
CA THR A 44 2.11 24.49 -26.79
C THR A 44 1.40 25.38 -27.78
N ASP A 45 0.10 25.16 -27.97
CA ASP A 45 -0.76 26.10 -28.68
C ASP A 45 -1.43 26.97 -27.61
N SER A 46 -0.79 28.09 -27.28
CA SER A 46 -0.98 29.36 -27.99
C SER A 46 -2.37 29.91 -27.75
N LEU A 47 -2.41 30.81 -26.76
CA LEU A 47 -3.50 31.72 -26.44
C LEU A 47 -4.03 32.39 -27.73
N SER A 48 -5.25 32.04 -28.13
CA SER A 48 -6.09 32.89 -28.98
C SER A 48 -7.08 33.65 -28.08
N PRO A 49 -7.07 34.99 -28.10
CA PRO A 49 -8.05 35.81 -27.40
C PRO A 49 -9.22 36.07 -28.35
N ASP A 50 -10.35 35.38 -28.17
CA ASP A 50 -11.69 35.87 -28.51
C ASP A 50 -12.72 34.73 -28.43
N ALA A 51 -13.26 34.52 -27.24
CA ALA A 51 -14.59 33.95 -27.03
C ALA A 51 -15.02 34.29 -25.61
N VAL A 52 -15.66 35.45 -25.47
CA VAL A 52 -16.33 35.88 -24.25
C VAL A 52 -17.61 35.06 -24.13
N GLU A 53 -17.54 33.89 -23.50
CA GLU A 53 -18.73 33.21 -23.00
C GLU A 53 -18.53 32.89 -21.52
N GLN A 54 -19.42 33.44 -20.72
CA GLN A 54 -19.31 33.64 -19.29
C GLN A 54 -19.26 32.29 -18.55
N ILE A 55 -18.08 31.92 -18.07
CA ILE A 55 -17.92 30.83 -17.10
C ILE A 55 -18.48 31.36 -15.76
N PRO A 56 -19.57 30.78 -15.20
CA PRO A 56 -19.98 31.12 -13.84
C PRO A 56 -18.83 30.80 -12.89
N PRO A 57 -18.55 31.62 -11.86
CA PRO A 57 -17.42 31.40 -10.98
C PRO A 57 -17.57 30.03 -10.34
N ALA A 58 -16.76 29.08 -10.79
CA ALA A 58 -16.65 27.77 -10.17
C ALA A 58 -16.19 28.01 -8.74
N ILE A 59 -17.16 27.97 -7.82
CA ILE A 59 -16.90 27.98 -6.39
C ILE A 59 -15.83 26.92 -6.16
N PRO A 60 -14.64 27.26 -5.65
CA PRO A 60 -13.64 26.27 -5.35
C PRO A 60 -14.25 25.33 -4.32
N LEU A 61 -14.62 24.12 -4.75
CA LEU A 61 -15.01 23.06 -3.84
C LEU A 61 -13.87 22.92 -2.82
N PRO A 62 -14.18 22.73 -1.53
CA PRO A 62 -13.14 22.56 -0.52
C PRO A 62 -12.25 21.41 -0.97
N SER A 63 -10.99 21.72 -1.24
CA SER A 63 -10.01 20.75 -1.72
C SER A 63 -9.83 19.69 -0.63
N LYS A 64 -10.36 18.49 -0.89
CA LYS A 64 -10.16 17.35 -0.01
C LYS A 64 -8.67 17.01 0.04
N ILE A 65 -8.21 16.50 1.17
CA ILE A 65 -6.81 16.13 1.37
C ILE A 65 -6.50 14.92 0.48
N PRO A 66 -5.62 15.07 -0.53
CA PRO A 66 -5.32 14.00 -1.47
C PRO A 66 -4.47 12.92 -0.80
N LYS A 67 -4.45 11.74 -1.42
CA LYS A 67 -3.60 10.64 -0.96
C LYS A 67 -2.12 10.95 -1.21
N PRO A 68 -1.22 10.78 -0.23
CA PRO A 68 0.22 10.93 -0.44
C PRO A 68 0.76 9.90 -1.45
N ARG A 69 1.89 10.23 -2.08
CA ARG A 69 2.59 9.32 -2.99
C ARG A 69 3.20 8.15 -2.20
N GLY A 70 3.10 6.94 -2.75
CA GLY A 70 3.69 5.72 -2.18
C GLY A 70 2.66 4.73 -1.63
N GLU A 71 3.14 3.59 -1.12
CA GLU A 71 2.29 2.60 -0.45
C GLU A 71 2.37 2.73 1.07
N VAL A 72 1.22 2.63 1.74
CA VAL A 72 1.17 2.62 3.20
C VAL A 72 2.02 1.49 3.79
N SER A 73 2.80 1.79 4.83
CA SER A 73 3.68 0.86 5.57
C SER A 73 4.92 0.35 4.82
N ARG A 74 5.18 0.75 3.56
CA ARG A 74 6.41 0.38 2.81
C ARG A 74 7.52 1.43 2.89
N LEU A 75 7.96 1.78 4.09
CA LEU A 75 8.95 2.84 4.35
C LEU A 75 10.24 2.69 3.51
N SER A 76 10.76 1.47 3.34
CA SER A 76 12.00 1.22 2.59
C SER A 76 11.91 1.40 1.07
N ARG A 77 10.71 1.52 0.50
CA ARG A 77 10.48 1.65 -0.96
C ARG A 77 9.73 2.93 -1.32
N GLY A 78 9.89 3.99 -0.52
CA GLY A 78 9.19 5.27 -0.73
C GLY A 78 7.70 5.22 -0.35
N GLY A 79 7.32 4.32 0.54
CA GLY A 79 6.02 4.34 1.21
C GLY A 79 6.01 5.31 2.39
N TYR A 80 4.83 5.50 2.98
CA TYR A 80 4.63 6.42 4.10
C TYR A 80 4.05 5.72 5.33
N ASN A 81 4.27 6.33 6.49
CA ASN A 81 3.58 5.97 7.73
C ASN A 81 2.24 6.70 7.79
N LEU A 82 1.14 5.94 7.96
CA LEU A 82 -0.21 6.50 7.98
C LEU A 82 -0.40 7.48 9.14
N GLN A 83 0.10 7.15 10.33
CA GLN A 83 -0.07 8.00 11.52
C GLN A 83 0.67 9.32 11.38
N GLU A 84 1.92 9.28 10.89
CA GLU A 84 2.72 10.49 10.63
C GLU A 84 2.09 11.37 9.55
N THR A 85 1.51 10.78 8.50
CA THR A 85 0.88 11.52 7.40
C THR A 85 -0.40 12.23 7.87
N LEU A 86 -1.17 11.60 8.75
CA LEU A 86 -2.41 12.19 9.26
C LEU A 86 -2.14 13.31 10.27
N GLY A 87 -1.04 13.23 11.02
CA GLY A 87 -0.71 14.19 12.09
C GLY A 87 -1.71 14.18 13.25
N TRP A 88 -2.50 13.11 13.38
CA TRP A 88 -3.51 12.97 14.43
C TRP A 88 -2.86 12.62 15.77
N PRO A 89 -3.49 13.00 16.91
CA PRO A 89 -3.06 12.50 18.20
C PRO A 89 -3.19 10.97 18.22
N ALA A 90 -2.24 10.31 18.90
CA ALA A 90 -2.14 8.86 18.91
C ALA A 90 -3.43 8.18 19.42
N SER A 91 -4.13 8.81 20.36
CA SER A 91 -5.42 8.33 20.88
C SER A 91 -6.49 8.27 19.79
N GLU A 92 -6.74 9.37 19.07
CA GLU A 92 -7.77 9.42 18.03
C GLU A 92 -7.44 8.47 16.87
N TYR A 93 -6.16 8.36 16.51
CA TYR A 93 -5.71 7.43 15.49
C TYR A 93 -5.99 5.98 15.89
N GLU A 94 -5.62 5.57 17.11
CA GLU A 94 -5.81 4.19 17.54
C GLU A 94 -7.29 3.86 17.76
N GLU A 95 -8.10 4.79 18.28
CA GLU A 95 -9.55 4.63 18.38
C GLU A 95 -10.21 4.42 17.01
N THR A 96 -9.88 5.28 16.04
CA THR A 96 -10.42 5.18 14.67
C THR A 96 -9.98 3.87 14.02
N ARG A 97 -8.71 3.50 14.19
CA ARG A 97 -8.14 2.25 13.67
C ARG A 97 -8.81 1.03 14.31
N ALA A 98 -9.05 1.04 15.62
CA ALA A 98 -9.71 -0.04 16.34
C ALA A 98 -11.15 -0.22 15.84
N PHE A 99 -11.87 0.89 15.66
CA PHE A 99 -13.22 0.88 15.12
C PHE A 99 -13.28 0.33 13.68
N VAL A 100 -12.41 0.81 12.78
CA VAL A 100 -12.32 0.29 11.41
C VAL A 100 -11.95 -1.21 11.40
N SER A 101 -11.08 -1.64 12.31
CA SER A 101 -10.72 -3.06 12.47
C SER A 101 -11.88 -3.90 12.96
N GLN A 102 -12.75 -3.36 13.82
CA GLN A 102 -13.98 -4.02 14.26
C GLN A 102 -14.95 -4.19 13.09
N LEU A 103 -15.21 -3.12 12.32
CA LEU A 103 -16.06 -3.19 11.13
C LEU A 103 -15.52 -4.20 10.11
N ALA A 104 -14.19 -4.29 9.96
CA ALA A 104 -13.56 -5.27 9.08
C ALA A 104 -13.82 -6.72 9.52
N ARG A 105 -13.91 -6.99 10.83
CA ARG A 105 -14.23 -8.33 11.34
C ARG A 105 -15.69 -8.69 11.14
N GLU A 106 -16.57 -7.71 11.21
CA GLU A 106 -18.02 -7.89 11.09
C GLU A 106 -18.47 -8.05 9.64
N TYR A 107 -17.99 -7.17 8.75
CA TYR A 107 -18.49 -7.09 7.37
C TYR A 107 -17.56 -7.72 6.33
N LEU A 108 -16.25 -7.82 6.59
CA LEU A 108 -15.26 -8.35 5.63
C LEU A 108 -14.80 -9.76 5.98
N LYS A 109 -14.27 -10.45 4.96
CA LYS A 109 -13.66 -11.78 5.13
C LYS A 109 -12.18 -11.61 5.49
N VAL A 110 -11.86 -11.62 6.77
CA VAL A 110 -10.52 -11.35 7.32
C VAL A 110 -9.41 -12.23 6.69
N HIS A 111 -9.72 -13.48 6.34
CA HIS A 111 -8.75 -14.41 5.74
C HIS A 111 -8.48 -14.17 4.24
N LYS A 112 -9.23 -13.27 3.59
CA LYS A 112 -9.04 -12.96 2.16
C LYS A 112 -8.15 -11.73 1.99
N SER A 113 -7.31 -11.76 0.96
CA SER A 113 -6.50 -10.61 0.57
C SER A 113 -7.39 -9.43 0.12
N TRP A 114 -6.85 -8.21 0.21
CA TRP A 114 -7.55 -6.96 -0.17
C TRP A 114 -8.24 -7.04 -1.54
N ARG A 115 -7.58 -7.64 -2.54
CA ARG A 115 -8.11 -7.76 -3.91
C ARG A 115 -9.31 -8.70 -4.04
N LEU A 116 -9.48 -9.60 -3.08
CA LEU A 116 -10.55 -10.62 -3.07
C LEU A 116 -11.74 -10.21 -2.19
N GLN A 117 -11.73 -9.00 -1.64
CA GLN A 117 -12.84 -8.46 -0.85
C GLN A 117 -13.98 -8.01 -1.77
N ALA A 118 -15.22 -8.19 -1.32
CA ALA A 118 -16.38 -7.75 -2.07
C ALA A 118 -16.54 -6.22 -1.95
N GLN A 119 -16.61 -5.54 -3.10
CA GLN A 119 -16.87 -4.09 -3.16
C GLN A 119 -18.12 -3.63 -2.39
N PRO A 120 -19.27 -4.33 -2.41
CA PRO A 120 -20.43 -3.87 -1.62
C PRO A 120 -20.17 -3.91 -0.11
N GLN A 121 -19.38 -4.86 0.39
CA GLN A 121 -19.03 -4.94 1.81
C GLN A 121 -18.08 -3.81 2.22
N LEU A 122 -17.14 -3.46 1.34
CA LEU A 122 -16.26 -2.30 1.55
C LEU A 122 -17.07 -1.00 1.63
N ALA A 123 -18.07 -0.83 0.76
CA ALA A 123 -18.95 0.35 0.77
C ALA A 123 -19.66 0.53 2.11
N ILE A 124 -20.18 -0.56 2.70
CA ILE A 124 -20.82 -0.53 4.03
C ILE A 124 -19.82 -0.02 5.09
N VAL A 125 -18.59 -0.55 5.09
CA VAL A 125 -17.56 -0.11 6.04
C VAL A 125 -17.20 1.36 5.87
N TYR A 126 -17.10 1.85 4.63
CA TYR A 126 -16.84 3.27 4.39
C TYR A 126 -17.95 4.16 4.95
N VAL A 127 -19.22 3.79 4.73
CA VAL A 127 -20.38 4.56 5.22
C VAL A 127 -20.43 4.57 6.74
N GLU A 128 -20.29 3.42 7.39
CA GLU A 128 -20.31 3.32 8.86
C GLU A 128 -19.13 4.05 9.52
N ALA A 129 -17.93 3.97 8.91
CA ALA A 129 -16.76 4.69 9.38
C ALA A 129 -16.92 6.22 9.27
N GLN A 130 -17.43 6.72 8.15
CA GLN A 130 -17.69 8.15 7.96
C GLN A 130 -18.78 8.66 8.91
N LYS A 131 -19.85 7.88 9.10
CA LYS A 131 -20.93 8.20 10.04
C LYS A 131 -20.43 8.36 11.47
N ARG A 132 -19.46 7.54 11.88
CA ARG A 132 -18.86 7.62 13.23
C ARG A 132 -17.83 8.76 13.34
N TYR A 133 -17.02 8.96 12.31
CA TYR A 133 -15.93 9.94 12.31
C TYR A 133 -16.04 10.88 11.10
N PRO A 134 -16.76 12.01 11.24
CA PRO A 134 -16.94 12.97 10.14
C PRO A 134 -15.63 13.61 9.66
N ILE A 135 -14.56 13.57 10.47
CA ILE A 135 -13.22 14.04 10.07
C ILE A 135 -12.70 13.31 8.82
N LEU A 136 -13.15 12.07 8.59
CA LEU A 136 -12.76 11.25 7.45
C LEU A 136 -13.29 11.80 6.12
N GLU A 137 -14.35 12.61 6.12
CA GLU A 137 -14.92 13.22 4.91
C GLU A 137 -14.00 14.28 4.28
N ARG A 138 -13.07 14.82 5.08
CA ARG A 138 -12.04 15.78 4.64
C ARG A 138 -11.01 15.15 3.71
N TYR A 139 -10.90 13.83 3.70
CA TYR A 139 -9.92 13.09 2.90
C TYR A 139 -10.56 12.63 1.59
N GLU A 140 -9.79 12.74 0.50
CA GLU A 140 -10.27 12.37 -0.82
C GLU A 140 -10.53 10.85 -0.92
N GLY A 141 -11.68 10.45 -1.45
CA GLY A 141 -11.98 9.03 -1.70
C GLY A 141 -11.87 8.12 -0.48
N SER A 142 -11.98 8.66 0.75
CA SER A 142 -11.86 7.90 1.99
C SER A 142 -10.57 7.08 2.10
N TRP A 143 -9.48 7.57 1.51
CA TRP A 143 -8.22 6.80 1.39
C TRP A 143 -7.68 6.35 2.75
N VAL A 144 -7.94 7.12 3.82
CA VAL A 144 -7.55 6.81 5.19
C VAL A 144 -8.15 5.49 5.67
N ILE A 145 -9.46 5.31 5.47
CA ILE A 145 -10.17 4.08 5.84
C ILE A 145 -9.61 2.90 5.03
N GLY A 146 -9.42 3.11 3.71
CA GLY A 146 -8.89 2.07 2.83
C GLY A 146 -7.47 1.61 3.22
N ASP A 147 -6.62 2.55 3.63
CA ASP A 147 -5.27 2.23 4.10
C ASP A 147 -5.29 1.53 5.46
N MET A 148 -6.11 1.98 6.41
CA MET A 148 -6.29 1.30 7.70
C MET A 148 -6.74 -0.15 7.50
N LEU A 149 -7.73 -0.38 6.62
CA LEU A 149 -8.21 -1.72 6.29
C LEU A 149 -7.12 -2.57 5.63
N ARG A 150 -6.32 -1.99 4.73
CA ARG A 150 -5.22 -2.70 4.06
C ARG A 150 -4.17 -3.15 5.06
N ILE A 151 -3.79 -2.30 6.02
CA ILE A 151 -2.87 -2.66 7.11
C ILE A 151 -3.47 -3.80 7.95
N PHE A 152 -4.74 -3.67 8.35
CA PHE A 152 -5.43 -4.66 9.18
C PHE A 152 -5.51 -6.04 8.50
N LEU A 153 -5.94 -6.10 7.24
CA LEU A 153 -6.07 -7.35 6.49
C LEU A 153 -4.71 -8.01 6.25
N LYS A 154 -3.68 -7.21 5.92
CA LYS A 154 -2.30 -7.71 5.78
C LYS A 154 -1.79 -8.37 7.08
N ASN A 155 -2.07 -7.75 8.22
CA ASN A 155 -1.65 -8.27 9.53
C ASN A 155 -2.47 -9.48 9.97
N SER A 156 -3.72 -9.59 9.51
CA SER A 156 -4.59 -10.71 9.89
C SER A 156 -4.29 -11.95 9.05
N CYS A 157 -4.16 -11.82 7.73
CA CYS A 157 -3.83 -12.96 6.84
C CYS A 157 -2.50 -13.65 7.20
N SER A 158 -1.53 -12.94 7.77
CA SER A 158 -0.22 -13.52 8.12
C SER A 158 -0.24 -14.32 9.43
N ARG A 159 -1.20 -14.07 10.32
CA ARG A 159 -1.26 -14.70 11.64
C ARG A 159 -1.86 -16.11 11.60
N ASP A 160 -2.73 -16.39 10.64
CA ASP A 160 -3.43 -17.67 10.55
C ASP A 160 -2.58 -18.82 9.99
N THR A 161 -1.37 -18.57 9.48
CA THR A 161 -0.48 -19.63 8.97
C THR A 161 0.34 -20.32 10.07
N SER A 162 0.11 -19.99 11.35
CA SER A 162 0.90 -20.51 12.50
C SER A 162 0.13 -21.42 13.46
N ALA A 163 -1.01 -21.99 13.03
CA ALA A 163 -1.84 -22.89 13.85
C ALA A 163 -1.84 -24.31 13.28
#